data_AF-A0AAD4TKA2-F1
#
_entry.id   AF-A0AAD4TKA2-F1
#
_cell.length_a   1.000
_cell.length_b   1.000
_cell.length_c   1.000
_cell.angle_alpha   90.00
_cell.angle_beta   90.00
_cell.angle_gamma   90.00
#
_symmetry.space_group_name_H-M   'P 1'
#
loop_
_entity.id
_entity.type
_entity.pdbx_description
1 polymer ?
#
loop_
_entity_poly.entity_id
_entity_poly.type
_entity_poly.pdbx_seq_one_letter_code
_entity_poly.pdbx_strand_id
1 'polypeptide(L)'
;MSSPQDPFYIVKEEIQDSIDKLQSTFHQWETVPSNTGERVHLTKELQTGCESIEWQVDELDKAIAVASRDPSWYGIDEVELEKRRRWTSTARTQ
;
A
#
# COMPACT_ATOMS: atom_id res chain seq x y z
N MET A 1 -1.93 21.89 -20.26
CA MET A 1 -2.72 20.67 -20.03
C MET A 1 -1.87 19.79 -19.13
N SER A 2 -2.28 19.58 -17.88
CA SER A 2 -1.54 18.74 -16.95
C SER A 2 -1.55 17.31 -17.48
N SER A 3 -0.38 16.71 -17.71
CA SER A 3 -0.30 15.29 -18.04
C SER A 3 -1.05 14.48 -16.98
N PRO A 4 -1.83 13.46 -17.36
CA PRO A 4 -2.48 12.60 -16.36
C PRO A 4 -1.40 12.04 -15.44
N GLN A 5 -1.61 12.15 -14.12
CA GLN A 5 -0.74 11.49 -13.15
C GLN A 5 -0.76 9.99 -13.44
N ASP A 6 0.42 9.38 -13.42
CA ASP A 6 0.56 7.95 -13.67
C ASP A 6 -0.27 7.17 -12.63
N PRO A 7 -1.21 6.30 -13.06
CA PRO A 7 -2.08 5.56 -12.16
C PRO A 7 -1.34 4.79 -11.07
N PHE A 8 -0.13 4.32 -11.36
CA PHE A 8 0.71 3.65 -10.37
C PHE A 8 1.00 4.55 -9.17
N TYR A 9 1.39 5.81 -9.42
CA TYR A 9 1.77 6.73 -8.36
C TYR A 9 0.57 7.21 -7.54
N ILE A 10 -0.61 7.30 -8.14
CA ILE A 10 -1.86 7.58 -7.43
C ILE A 10 -2.15 6.45 -6.44
N VAL A 11 -2.19 5.20 -6.92
CA VAL A 11 -2.47 4.04 -6.06
C VAL A 11 -1.38 3.84 -5.02
N LYS A 12 -0.11 4.11 -5.37
CA LYS A 12 1.01 4.11 -4.44
C LYS A 12 0.79 5.09 -3.28
N GLU A 13 0.35 6.32 -3.57
CA GLU A 13 0.05 7.32 -2.54
C GLU A 13 -1.13 6.87 -1.67
N GLU A 14 -2.20 6.34 -2.26
CA GLU A 14 -3.36 5.82 -1.50
C GLU A 14 -3.00 4.65 -0.56
N ILE A 15 -2.12 3.75 -1.01
CA ILE A 15 -1.61 2.65 -0.16
C ILE A 15 -0.73 3.21 0.95
N GLN A 16 0.14 4.18 0.65
CA GLN A 16 1.00 4.80 1.66
C GLN A 16 0.16 5.49 2.74
N ASP A 17 -0.85 6.26 2.35
CA ASP A 17 -1.78 6.89 3.29
C ASP A 17 -2.51 5.85 4.16
N SER A 18 -2.85 4.70 3.58
CA SER A 18 -3.49 3.59 4.30
C SER A 18 -2.54 2.96 5.33
N ILE A 19 -1.26 2.77 4.97
CA ILE A 19 -0.20 2.29 5.88
C ILE A 19 0.02 3.30 7.01
N ASP A 20 0.17 4.58 6.70
CA ASP A 20 0.41 5.63 7.69
C ASP A 20 -0.77 5.73 8.69
N LYS A 21 -2.01 5.58 8.18
CA LYS A 21 -3.20 5.47 9.02
C LYS A 21 -3.17 4.22 9.90
N LEU A 22 -2.84 3.05 9.34
CA LEU A 22 -2.75 1.81 10.10
C LEU A 22 -1.72 1.91 11.23
N GLN A 23 -0.54 2.48 10.95
CA GLN A 23 0.50 2.72 11.95
C GLN A 23 0.03 3.68 13.05
N SER A 24 -0.70 4.74 12.69
CA SER A 24 -1.30 5.66 13.66
C SER A 24 -2.32 4.95 14.56
N THR A 25 -3.20 4.12 13.98
CA THR A 25 -4.14 3.27 14.71
C THR A 25 -3.43 2.27 15.62
N PHE A 26 -2.28 1.74 15.19
CA PHE A 26 -1.49 0.79 15.97
C PHE A 26 -0.87 1.47 17.19
N HIS A 27 -0.28 2.65 17.01
CA HIS A 27 0.24 3.44 18.13
C HIS A 27 -0.86 3.82 19.12
N GLN A 28 -2.07 4.17 18.63
CA GLN A 28 -3.21 4.36 19.52
C GLN A 28 -3.53 3.09 20.29
N TRP A 29 -3.62 1.94 19.62
CA TRP A 29 -3.88 0.64 20.25
C TRP A 29 -2.83 0.27 21.33
N GLU A 30 -1.55 0.59 21.12
CA GLU A 30 -0.49 0.36 22.11
C GLU A 30 -0.69 1.18 23.39
N THR A 31 -1.22 2.40 23.26
CA THR A 31 -1.48 3.29 24.41
C THR A 31 -2.76 2.95 25.17
N VAL A 32 -3.71 2.25 24.53
CA VAL A 32 -5.01 1.92 25.12
C VAL A 32 -4.90 0.70 26.06
N PRO A 33 -5.42 0.78 27.31
CA PRO A 33 -5.38 -0.33 28.24
C PRO A 33 -6.06 -1.61 27.72
N SER A 34 -5.53 -2.78 28.07
CA SER A 34 -5.95 -4.09 27.53
C SER A 34 -7.42 -4.44 27.70
N ASN A 35 -8.10 -3.82 28.67
CA ASN A 35 -9.41 -4.24 29.16
C ASN A 35 -10.55 -3.27 28.76
N THR A 36 -10.34 -2.46 27.70
CA THR A 36 -11.35 -1.53 27.20
C THR A 36 -12.00 -2.07 25.91
N GLY A 37 -13.28 -1.75 25.71
CA GLY A 37 -13.96 -2.03 24.44
C GLY A 37 -13.28 -1.35 23.26
N GLU A 38 -12.70 -0.17 23.50
CA GLU A 38 -11.90 0.57 22.52
C GLU A 38 -10.74 -0.25 21.96
N ARG A 39 -9.99 -0.98 22.80
CA ARG A 39 -8.90 -1.84 22.32
C ARG A 39 -9.39 -2.95 21.42
N VAL A 40 -10.56 -3.53 21.72
CA VAL A 40 -11.18 -4.57 20.87
C VAL A 40 -11.58 -3.99 19.51
N HIS A 41 -12.12 -2.77 19.48
CA HIS A 41 -12.45 -2.07 18.23
C HIS A 41 -11.20 -1.79 17.40
N LEU A 42 -10.15 -1.23 18.02
CA LEU A 42 -8.88 -0.94 17.36
C LEU A 42 -8.20 -2.21 16.83
N THR A 43 -8.23 -3.34 17.56
CA THR A 43 -7.71 -4.61 17.05
C THR A 43 -8.40 -5.04 15.75
N LYS A 44 -9.74 -4.91 15.70
CA LYS A 44 -10.50 -5.25 14.49
C LYS A 44 -10.18 -4.31 13.33
N GLU A 45 -10.08 -3.00 13.61
CA GLU A 45 -9.71 -2.01 12.60
C GLU A 45 -8.31 -2.27 12.04
N LEU A 46 -7.34 -2.60 12.90
CA LEU A 46 -5.99 -2.98 12.50
C LEU A 46 -6.00 -4.22 11.61
N GLN A 47 -6.73 -5.27 12.01
CA GLN A 47 -6.81 -6.49 11.22
C GLN A 47 -7.39 -6.24 9.83
N THR A 48 -8.53 -5.55 9.75
CA THR A 48 -9.16 -5.20 8.46
C THR A 48 -8.28 -4.27 7.63
N GLY A 49 -7.56 -3.34 8.28
CA GLY A 49 -6.60 -2.47 7.60
C GLY A 49 -5.42 -3.23 6.99
N CYS A 50 -4.83 -4.19 7.73
CA CYS A 50 -3.79 -5.07 7.20
C CYS A 50 -4.29 -5.87 5.98
N GLU A 51 -5.46 -6.52 6.10
CA GLU A 51 -6.06 -7.31 5.00
C GLU A 51 -6.33 -6.44 3.75
N SER A 52 -6.79 -5.20 3.94
CA SER A 52 -6.99 -4.25 2.85
C SER A 52 -5.68 -3.87 2.16
N ILE A 53 -4.65 -3.50 2.94
CA ILE A 53 -3.35 -3.10 2.40
C ILE A 53 -2.68 -4.26 1.68
N GLU A 54 -2.72 -5.48 2.24
CA GLU A 54 -2.20 -6.68 1.60
C GLU A 54 -2.82 -6.88 0.21
N TRP A 55 -4.16 -6.79 0.11
CA TRP A 55 -4.85 -6.90 -1.16
C TRP A 55 -4.46 -5.77 -2.15
N GLN A 56 -4.39 -4.52 -1.70
CA GLN A 56 -4.02 -3.39 -2.56
C GLN A 56 -2.59 -3.53 -3.11
N VAL A 57 -1.64 -3.96 -2.26
CA VAL A 57 -0.25 -4.21 -2.64
C VAL A 57 -0.16 -5.36 -3.64
N ASP A 58 -0.92 -6.44 -3.44
CA ASP A 58 -0.99 -7.57 -4.37
C ASP A 58 -1.56 -7.20 -5.74
N GLU A 59 -2.61 -6.39 -5.79
CA GLU A 59 -3.15 -5.89 -7.06
C GLU A 59 -2.17 -4.98 -7.80
N LEU A 60 -1.45 -4.13 -7.06
CA LEU A 60 -0.42 -3.28 -7.66
C LEU A 60 0.77 -4.10 -8.18
N ASP A 61 1.17 -5.16 -7.47
CA ASP A 61 2.22 -6.10 -7.90
C ASP A 61 1.81 -6.82 -9.20
N LYS A 62 0.54 -7.26 -9.31
CA LYS A 62 -0.01 -7.83 -10.55
C LYS A 62 0.03 -6.83 -11.71
N ALA A 63 -0.30 -5.56 -11.46
CA ALA A 63 -0.22 -4.51 -12.47
C ALA A 63 1.22 -4.28 -12.96
N ILE A 64 2.20 -4.27 -12.05
CA ILE A 64 3.63 -4.21 -12.40
C ILE A 64 4.03 -5.43 -13.23
N ALA A 65 3.59 -6.63 -12.85
CA ALA A 65 3.89 -7.86 -13.59
C ALA A 65 3.37 -7.79 -15.04
N VAL A 66 2.16 -7.27 -15.25
CA VAL A 66 1.61 -7.04 -16.59
C VAL A 66 2.46 -6.03 -17.37
N ALA A 67 2.77 -4.87 -16.77
CA ALA A 67 3.57 -3.84 -17.41
C ALA A 67 4.98 -4.34 -17.78
N SER A 68 5.57 -5.23 -16.96
CA SER A 68 6.90 -5.78 -17.20
C SER A 68 7.01 -6.71 -18.42
N ARG A 69 5.87 -7.19 -18.95
CA ARG A 69 5.86 -8.06 -20.15
C ARG A 69 6.08 -7.26 -21.44
N ASP A 70 5.62 -6.01 -21.46
CA ASP A 70 5.88 -5.07 -22.56
C ASP A 70 5.99 -3.64 -22.01
N PRO A 71 7.12 -3.27 -21.39
CA PRO A 71 7.30 -1.95 -20.77
C PRO A 71 7.20 -0.80 -21.79
N SER A 72 7.57 -1.08 -23.04
CA SER A 72 7.58 -0.10 -24.12
C SER A 72 6.17 0.40 -24.48
N TRP A 73 5.17 -0.49 -24.41
CA TRP A 73 3.77 -0.16 -24.61
C TRP A 73 3.24 0.83 -23.56
N TYR A 74 3.76 0.74 -22.33
CA TYR A 74 3.39 1.60 -21.21
C TYR A 74 4.30 2.84 -21.07
N GLY A 75 5.33 2.97 -21.90
CA GLY A 75 6.30 4.06 -21.80
C GLY A 75 7.15 4.00 -20.51
N ILE A 76 7.34 2.80 -19.95
CA ILE A 76 8.07 2.57 -18.70
C ILE A 76 9.44 1.96 -19.05
N ASP A 77 10.52 2.49 -18.47
CA ASP A 77 11.85 1.90 -18.58
C ASP A 77 12.14 0.89 -17.45
N GLU A 78 13.21 0.10 -17.62
CA GLU A 78 13.57 -0.93 -16.63
C GLU A 78 13.89 -0.36 -15.25
N VAL A 79 14.43 0.87 -15.20
CA VAL A 79 14.78 1.55 -13.94
C VAL A 79 13.51 1.92 -13.17
N GLU A 80 12.52 2.45 -13.87
CA GLU A 80 11.21 2.77 -13.32
C GLU A 80 10.48 1.49 -12.89
N LEU A 81 10.52 0.44 -13.70
CA LEU A 81 9.95 -0.86 -13.33
C LEU A 81 10.58 -1.41 -12.03
N GLU A 82 11.90 -1.32 -11.89
CA GLU A 82 12.60 -1.76 -10.68
C GLU A 82 12.20 -0.93 -9.45
N LYS A 83 12.06 0.40 -9.59
CA LYS A 83 11.57 1.27 -8.50
C LYS A 83 10.19 0.85 -8.03
N ARG A 84 9.28 0.56 -8.96
CA ARG A 84 7.92 0.09 -8.65
C ARG A 84 7.95 -1.21 -7.87
N ARG A 85 8.70 -2.21 -8.37
CA ARG A 85 8.88 -3.51 -7.68
C ARG A 85 9.46 -3.37 -6.29
N ARG A 86 10.51 -2.54 -6.15
CA ARG A 86 11.18 -2.32 -4.87
C ARG A 86 10.22 -1.70 -3.86
N TRP A 87 9.48 -0.67 -4.25
CA TRP A 87 8.53 -0.03 -3.36
C TRP A 87 7.42 -0.99 -2.93
N THR A 88 6.80 -1.74 -3.87
CA THR A 88 5.75 -2.71 -3.56
C THR A 88 6.26 -3.82 -2.62
N SER A 89 7.50 -4.27 -2.81
CA SER A 89 8.14 -5.23 -1.90
C SER A 89 8.36 -4.65 -0.50
N THR A 90 8.76 -3.38 -0.39
CA THR A 90 8.89 -2.71 0.91
C THR A 90 7.53 -2.55 1.58
N ALA A 91 6.51 -2.09 0.85
CA ALA A 91 5.15 -1.91 1.37
C ALA A 91 4.54 -3.23 1.89
N ARG A 92 4.82 -4.37 1.24
CA ARG A 92 4.37 -5.70 1.70
C ARG A 92 5.02 -6.14 3.04
N THR A 93 6.19 -5.61 3.37
CA THR A 93 7.00 -6.07 4.52
C THR A 93 7.00 -5.09 5.70
N GLN A 94 6.44 -3.90 5.54
CA GLN A 94 6.18 -2.95 6.61
C GLN A 94 5.07 -3.47 7.54
#